data_AF-A0A816G0J8-F1
#
_entry.id   AF-A0A816G0J8-F1
#
_cell.length_a   1.000
_cell.length_b   1.000
_cell.length_c   1.000
_cell.angle_alpha   90.00
_cell.angle_beta   90.00
_cell.angle_gamma   90.00
#
_symmetry.space_group_name_H-M   'P 1'
#
loop_
_entity.id
_entity.type
_entity.pdbx_description
1 polymer ?
#
loop_
_entity_poly.entity_id
_entity_poly.type
_entity_poly.pdbx_seq_one_letter_code
_entity_poly.pdbx_strand_id
1 'polypeptide(L)'
;MEQLYSLIREKIKEKQEGIQRVVAEIVAGMIRGSKYWTVEMLDELWSKLTPFLNEAFMNISSEAVNNWCLCFRGKHFPDEFVLLSSATSKVLWPMMKAFETV
;
A
#
# COMPACT_ATOMS: atom_id res chain seq x y z
N MET A 1 1.70 -12.89 10.29
CA MET A 1 0.92 -11.85 9.59
C MET A 1 0.30 -10.85 10.56
N GLU A 2 -0.40 -11.29 11.62
CA GLU A 2 -1.04 -10.38 12.58
C GLU A 2 -0.10 -9.36 13.24
N GLN A 3 1.14 -9.73 13.57
CA GLN A 3 2.14 -8.80 14.10
C GLN A 3 2.51 -7.67 13.12
N LEU A 4 2.56 -7.95 11.81
CA LEU A 4 2.84 -6.95 10.79
C LEU A 4 1.68 -5.97 10.64
N TYR A 5 0.43 -6.46 10.68
CA TYR A 5 -0.74 -5.59 10.65
C TYR A 5 -0.84 -4.68 11.88
N SER A 6 -0.46 -5.18 13.06
CA SER A 6 -0.39 -4.36 14.27
C SER A 6 0.65 -3.24 14.14
N LEU A 7 1.84 -3.55 13.61
CA LEU A 7 2.90 -2.57 13.40
C LEU A 7 2.46 -1.49 12.39
N ILE A 8 1.89 -1.90 11.25
CA ILE A 8 1.38 -0.96 10.23
C ILE A 8 0.35 -0.03 10.86
N ARG A 9 -0.64 -0.59 11.58
CA ARG A 9 -1.69 0.20 12.25
C ARG A 9 -1.12 1.24 13.22
N GLU A 10 -0.11 0.87 14.01
CA GLU A 10 0.50 1.78 14.99
C GLU A 10 1.30 2.90 14.31
N LYS A 11 2.03 2.57 13.24
CA LYS A 11 3.03 3.46 12.65
C LYS A 11 2.55 4.27 11.45
N ILE A 12 1.41 3.94 10.86
CA ILE A 12 0.93 4.61 9.63
C ILE A 12 0.56 6.09 9.80
N LYS A 13 0.30 6.52 11.04
CA LYS A 13 0.01 7.92 11.39
C LYS A 13 1.25 8.77 11.63
N GLU A 14 2.42 8.14 11.75
CA GLU A 14 3.65 8.85 12.05
C GLU A 14 4.09 9.70 10.85
N LYS A 15 4.42 10.98 11.10
CA LYS A 15 4.86 11.89 10.04
C LYS A 15 6.35 11.79 9.74
N GLN A 16 7.10 11.07 10.56
CA GLN A 16 8.53 10.87 10.35
C GLN A 16 8.75 10.07 9.06
N GLU A 17 9.48 10.66 8.12
CA GLU A 17 9.76 10.07 6.81
C GLU A 17 10.36 8.67 6.91
N GLY A 18 11.31 8.46 7.83
CA GLY A 18 11.92 7.15 8.06
C GLY A 18 10.91 6.08 8.47
N ILE A 19 9.92 6.43 9.30
CA ILE A 19 8.87 5.50 9.72
C ILE A 19 7.93 5.21 8.54
N GLN A 20 7.50 6.24 7.81
CA GLN A 20 6.66 6.07 6.62
C GLN A 20 7.34 5.20 5.56
N ARG A 21 8.64 5.38 5.35
CA ARG A 21 9.43 4.55 4.45
C ARG A 21 9.46 3.09 4.87
N VAL A 22 9.71 2.81 6.16
CA VAL A 22 9.69 1.43 6.68
C VAL A 22 8.31 0.80 6.50
N VAL A 23 7.24 1.52 6.84
CA VAL A 23 5.85 1.04 6.65
C VAL A 23 5.58 0.76 5.16
N ALA A 24 5.97 1.66 4.26
CA ALA A 24 5.82 1.48 2.83
C ALA A 24 6.60 0.26 2.31
N GLU A 25 7.84 0.05 2.76
CA GLU A 25 8.67 -1.10 2.37
C GLU A 25 8.11 -2.44 2.88
N ILE A 26 7.57 -2.47 4.09
CA ILE A 26 6.88 -3.66 4.64
C ILE A 26 5.66 -4.00 3.80
N VAL A 27 4.79 -3.02 3.52
CA VAL A 27 3.61 -3.19 2.67
C VAL A 27 4.01 -3.66 1.28
N ALA A 28 5.05 -3.06 0.69
CA ALA A 28 5.57 -3.47 -0.60
C ALA A 28 6.05 -4.94 -0.60
N GLY A 29 6.72 -5.35 0.47
CA GLY A 29 7.15 -6.73 0.69
C GLY A 29 5.98 -7.71 0.78
N MET A 30 4.91 -7.34 1.50
CA MET A 30 3.70 -8.16 1.62
C MET A 30 3.03 -8.36 0.26
N ILE A 31 2.87 -7.28 -0.52
CA ILE A 31 2.23 -7.34 -1.84
C ILE A 31 3.09 -8.12 -2.84
N ARG A 32 4.40 -7.88 -2.90
CA ARG A 32 5.29 -8.63 -3.79
C ARG A 32 5.39 -10.11 -3.39
N GLY A 33 5.34 -10.39 -2.10
CA GLY A 33 5.35 -11.75 -1.54
C GLY A 33 4.08 -12.55 -1.84
N SER A 34 2.97 -11.88 -2.18
CA SER A 34 1.69 -12.53 -2.50
C SER A 34 1.55 -12.95 -3.97
N LYS A 35 2.62 -12.91 -4.77
CA LYS A 35 2.60 -13.21 -6.22
C LYS A 35 1.99 -14.58 -6.57
N TYR A 36 2.17 -15.57 -5.70
CA TYR A 36 1.69 -16.95 -5.91
C TYR A 36 0.55 -17.34 -4.96
N TRP A 37 -0.10 -16.36 -4.33
CA TRP A 37 -1.23 -16.62 -3.44
C TRP A 37 -2.50 -16.91 -4.23
N THR A 38 -3.43 -17.64 -3.62
CA THR A 38 -4.76 -17.81 -4.21
C THR A 38 -5.53 -16.49 -4.18
N VAL A 39 -6.60 -16.40 -4.97
CA VAL A 39 -7.44 -15.20 -5.02
C VAL A 39 -8.04 -14.89 -3.64
N GLU A 40 -8.45 -15.89 -2.88
CA GLU A 40 -9.05 -15.73 -1.55
C GLU A 40 -8.05 -15.13 -0.56
N MET A 41 -6.79 -15.61 -0.59
CA MET A 41 -5.71 -15.07 0.25
C MET A 41 -5.36 -13.64 -0.13
N LEU A 42 -5.44 -13.33 -1.42
CA LEU A 42 -5.20 -11.99 -1.94
C LEU A 42 -6.32 -11.02 -1.51
N ASP A 43 -7.57 -11.44 -1.60
CA ASP A 43 -8.71 -10.65 -1.14
C ASP A 43 -8.63 -10.39 0.36
N GLU A 44 -8.22 -11.38 1.16
CA GLU A 44 -7.98 -11.18 2.59
C GLU A 44 -6.86 -10.16 2.83
N LEU A 45 -5.74 -10.26 2.12
CA LEU A 45 -4.63 -9.30 2.20
C LEU A 45 -5.10 -7.87 1.90
N TRP A 46 -5.80 -7.67 0.78
CA TRP A 46 -6.25 -6.34 0.39
C TRP A 46 -7.34 -5.80 1.29
N SER A 47 -8.27 -6.62 1.77
CA SER A 47 -9.30 -6.18 2.73
C SER A 47 -8.67 -5.66 4.03
N LYS A 48 -7.57 -6.26 4.49
CA LYS A 48 -6.80 -5.79 5.65
C LYS A 48 -5.96 -4.55 5.33
N LEU A 49 -5.31 -4.49 4.16
CA LEU A 49 -4.43 -3.37 3.79
C LEU A 49 -5.16 -2.09 3.37
N THR A 50 -6.32 -2.21 2.72
CA THR A 50 -7.09 -1.06 2.20
C THR A 50 -7.34 0.06 3.22
N PRO A 51 -7.82 -0.22 4.46
CA PRO A 51 -8.04 0.85 5.44
C PRO A 51 -6.74 1.56 5.83
N PHE A 52 -5.63 0.83 5.93
CA PHE A 52 -4.31 1.39 6.24
C PHE A 52 -3.84 2.31 5.11
N LEU A 53 -3.93 1.85 3.86
CA LEU A 53 -3.51 2.63 2.70
C LEU A 53 -4.33 3.92 2.52
N ASN A 54 -5.64 3.86 2.75
CA ASN A 54 -6.47 5.06 2.76
C ASN A 54 -6.02 6.08 3.82
N GLU A 55 -5.69 5.61 5.02
CA GLU A 55 -5.22 6.47 6.11
C GLU A 55 -3.83 7.08 5.83
N ALA A 56 -2.91 6.29 5.26
CA ALA A 56 -1.61 6.79 4.80
C ALA A 56 -1.78 7.89 3.74
N PHE A 57 -2.58 7.63 2.71
CA PHE A 57 -2.72 8.55 1.58
C PHE A 57 -3.48 9.83 1.91
N MET A 58 -4.41 9.78 2.88
CA MET A 58 -5.07 10.99 3.39
C MET A 58 -4.10 11.91 4.16
N ASN A 59 -3.01 11.38 4.71
CA ASN A 59 -2.08 12.11 5.57
C ASN A 59 -0.65 12.17 5.00
N ILE A 60 -0.48 11.80 3.74
CA ILE A 60 0.83 11.66 3.11
C ILE A 60 1.48 13.03 2.91
N SER A 61 2.74 13.17 3.31
CA SER A 61 3.55 14.34 2.93
C SER A 61 4.08 14.19 1.51
N SER A 62 4.37 15.30 0.84
CA SER A 62 4.99 15.31 -0.50
C SER A 62 6.29 14.49 -0.55
N GLU A 63 7.07 14.50 0.53
CA GLU A 63 8.30 13.70 0.70
C GLU A 63 8.00 12.19 0.78
N ALA A 64 6.93 11.80 1.49
CA ALA A 64 6.53 10.41 1.64
C ALA A 64 5.88 9.82 0.37
N VAL A 65 5.27 10.64 -0.51
CA VAL A 65 4.68 10.19 -1.78
C VAL A 65 5.64 9.35 -2.60
N ASN A 66 6.91 9.75 -2.70
CA ASN A 66 7.90 8.99 -3.47
C ASN A 66 8.17 7.60 -2.89
N ASN A 67 8.17 7.45 -1.56
CA ASN A 67 8.38 6.15 -0.91
C ASN A 67 7.23 5.19 -1.20
N TRP A 68 5.99 5.68 -1.14
CA TRP A 68 4.80 4.89 -1.48
C TRP A 68 4.72 4.61 -3.00
N CYS A 69 5.10 5.56 -3.86
CA CYS A 69 5.22 5.30 -5.29
C CYS A 69 6.23 4.20 -5.58
N LEU A 70 7.41 4.18 -4.96
CA LEU A 70 8.39 3.11 -5.13
C LEU A 70 7.88 1.73 -4.66
N CYS A 71 7.01 1.71 -3.64
CA CYS A 71 6.31 0.51 -3.21
C CYS A 71 5.47 -0.10 -4.35
N PHE A 72 4.70 0.72 -5.08
CA PHE A 72 3.81 0.26 -6.16
C PHE A 72 4.46 0.22 -7.55
N ARG A 73 5.53 0.99 -7.80
CA ARG A 73 6.20 1.13 -9.12
C ARG A 73 7.14 -0.03 -9.46
N GLY A 74 7.19 -1.08 -8.63
CA GLY A 74 7.98 -2.27 -8.95
C GLY A 74 7.48 -2.93 -10.24
N LYS A 75 8.42 -3.31 -11.13
CA LYS A 75 8.24 -4.05 -12.40
C LYS A 75 7.56 -5.45 -12.28
N HIS A 76 6.77 -5.65 -11.24
CA HIS A 76 6.21 -6.93 -10.80
C HIS A 76 4.81 -6.82 -10.20
N PHE A 77 4.09 -5.70 -10.41
CA PHE A 77 2.65 -5.77 -10.47
C PHE A 77 2.29 -6.28 -11.87
N PRO A 78 1.96 -7.57 -12.06
CA PRO A 78 1.40 -7.99 -13.32
C PRO A 78 0.12 -7.17 -13.55
N ASP A 79 -0.05 -6.64 -14.76
CA ASP A 79 -1.21 -5.82 -15.14
C ASP A 79 -2.54 -6.54 -14.82
N GLU A 80 -2.51 -7.87 -14.78
CA GLU A 80 -3.59 -8.76 -14.36
C GLU A 80 -4.06 -8.48 -12.91
N PHE A 81 -3.17 -8.17 -11.96
CA PHE A 81 -3.55 -7.91 -10.55
C PHE A 81 -4.24 -6.55 -10.33
N VAL A 82 -3.94 -5.56 -11.17
CA VAL A 82 -4.59 -4.25 -11.15
C VAL A 82 -6.05 -4.37 -11.62
N LEU A 83 -6.33 -5.36 -12.47
CA LEU A 83 -7.66 -5.62 -13.03
C LEU A 83 -8.49 -6.62 -12.21
N LEU A 84 -7.84 -7.46 -11.40
CA LEU A 84 -8.51 -8.58 -10.72
C LEU A 84 -9.09 -8.26 -9.33
N SER A 85 -8.63 -7.21 -8.64
CA SER A 85 -9.19 -6.85 -7.32
C SER A 85 -9.90 -5.48 -7.37
N SER A 86 -11.17 -5.43 -6.94
CA SER A 86 -11.88 -4.15 -6.81
C SER A 86 -11.21 -3.20 -5.79
N ALA A 87 -10.31 -3.73 -4.95
CA ALA A 87 -9.58 -3.01 -3.93
C ALA A 87 -8.37 -2.23 -4.49
N THR A 88 -7.63 -2.77 -5.46
CA THR A 88 -6.49 -2.07 -6.08
C THR A 88 -6.95 -0.80 -6.79
N SER A 89 -8.05 -0.85 -7.53
CA SER A 89 -8.66 0.34 -8.16
C SER A 89 -9.06 1.41 -7.12
N LYS A 90 -9.66 1.00 -6.00
CA LYS A 90 -10.09 1.92 -4.92
C LYS A 90 -8.93 2.56 -4.16
N VAL A 91 -7.77 1.92 -4.12
CA VAL A 91 -6.57 2.39 -3.39
C VAL A 91 -5.65 3.20 -4.30
N LEU A 92 -5.46 2.78 -5.55
CA LEU A 92 -4.63 3.50 -6.52
C LEU A 92 -5.27 4.83 -6.93
N TRP A 93 -6.60 4.92 -7.00
CA TRP A 93 -7.29 6.15 -7.41
C TRP A 93 -7.05 7.34 -6.47
N PRO A 94 -7.20 7.23 -5.13
CA PRO A 94 -6.78 8.27 -4.19
C PRO A 94 -5.30 8.65 -4.32
N MET A 95 -4.41 7.68 -4.53
CA MET A 95 -2.98 7.93 -4.73
C MET A 95 -2.72 8.74 -6.00
N MET A 96 -3.40 8.41 -7.10
CA MET A 96 -3.35 9.15 -8.37
C MET A 96 -3.91 10.57 -8.22
N LYS A 97 -4.99 10.77 -7.44
CA LYS A 97 -5.50 12.11 -7.13
C LYS A 97 -4.55 12.94 -6.28
N ALA A 98 -3.91 12.34 -5.27
CA ALA A 98 -2.93 13.03 -4.44
C ALA A 98 -1.75 13.56 -5.27
N PHE A 99 -1.41 12.89 -6.39
CA PHE A 99 -0.40 13.33 -7.34
C PHE A 99 -0.81 14.56 -8.16
N GLU A 100 -2.10 14.77 -8.45
CA GLU A 100 -2.57 15.94 -9.21
C GLU A 100 -2.55 17.24 -8.38
N THR A 101 -2.43 17.13 -7.06
CA THR A 101 -2.46 18.25 -6.12
C THR A 101 -1.08 18.71 -5.62
N VAL A 102 0.01 18.14 -6.14
CA VAL A 102 1.41 18.54 -5.84
C VAL A 102 2.10 18.94 -7.12
#